data_AF-A0A6L4AF12-F1
#
_entry.id   AF-A0A6L4AF12-F1
#
_cell.length_a   1.000
_cell.length_b   1.000
_cell.length_c   1.000
_cell.angle_alpha   90.00
_cell.angle_beta   90.00
_cell.angle_gamma   90.00
#
_symmetry.space_group_name_H-M   'P 1'
#
loop_
_entity.id
_entity.type
_entity.pdbx_description
1 polymer ?
#
loop_
_entity_poly.entity_id
_entity_poly.type
_entity_poly.pdbx_seq_one_letter_code
_entity_poly.pdbx_strand_id
1 'polypeptide(L)'
;NSQAADETKPAPAGGEAVAAPTITIDKNEINNGGVIKVSGKAEPGKPVYIEVWAEGHDVRASRFDGDKDKETGKRPYIFYITQEMPAFYKILVPKDMQPKLDEAKKDGSKWSYSALLKDLGADIAYSVPAKAKIDHFQGSLMASVIGSRGKQLPEMDEKETKKRSMQLVKARFRSIGKVLAATVDIQPDGSYTADLKLEKGLAPGKYHVVAVAGKKIKSEAAVFENKISFPTVYMDNAGTSMNLIYPFVLTLVIAIFGVLMGAGGGFIMNPLLVTLFPALPHTIVAGTVTPTVLFSQGSGIYNYSKIKFINWKLGAGIGCAMLLGGFIGPKLTEMITLEQFKFAFGWILIVLAGLMFWQTTPGYLEKNKKEQAILKEFKKRAEESAKGK
;
A
#
# COMPACT_ATOMS: atom_id res chain seq x y z
N ASN A 1 -74.06 -5.83 -47.22
CA ASN A 1 -72.87 -4.97 -47.04
C ASN A 1 -72.32 -5.17 -45.65
N SER A 2 -71.44 -6.17 -45.50
CA SER A 2 -69.97 -6.03 -45.44
C SER A 2 -69.54 -5.68 -44.01
N GLN A 3 -69.18 -6.66 -43.17
CA GLN A 3 -67.81 -7.18 -43.07
C GLN A 3 -66.74 -6.11 -43.32
N ALA A 4 -66.13 -5.64 -42.24
CA ALA A 4 -64.78 -5.09 -42.24
C ALA A 4 -64.07 -5.64 -41.00
N ALA A 5 -63.16 -6.58 -41.25
CA ALA A 5 -62.17 -7.06 -40.30
C ALA A 5 -61.20 -5.92 -40.02
N ASP A 6 -60.91 -5.66 -38.75
CA ASP A 6 -59.77 -4.82 -38.36
C ASP A 6 -58.63 -5.76 -37.98
N GLU A 7 -57.52 -5.60 -38.69
CA GLU A 7 -56.38 -6.49 -38.71
C GLU A 7 -55.62 -6.40 -37.37
N THR A 8 -55.48 -7.52 -36.69
CA THR A 8 -54.52 -7.70 -35.59
C THR A 8 -53.11 -7.48 -36.11
N LYS A 9 -52.59 -6.27 -35.89
CA LYS A 9 -51.18 -5.92 -36.03
C LYS A 9 -50.34 -6.88 -35.16
N PRO A 10 -49.36 -7.62 -35.70
CA PRO A 10 -48.49 -8.45 -34.90
C PRO A 10 -47.70 -7.58 -33.92
N ALA A 11 -47.79 -7.89 -32.62
CA ALA A 11 -46.89 -7.33 -31.63
C ALA A 11 -45.44 -7.59 -32.08
N PRO A 12 -44.54 -6.60 -32.00
CA PRO A 12 -43.14 -6.84 -32.30
C PRO A 12 -42.64 -7.94 -31.36
N ALA A 13 -42.08 -9.00 -31.94
CA ALA A 13 -41.45 -10.09 -31.24
C ALA A 13 -40.62 -9.54 -30.08
N GLY A 14 -40.99 -9.92 -28.86
CA GLY A 14 -40.25 -9.54 -27.66
C GLY A 14 -38.80 -9.93 -27.86
N GLY A 15 -37.91 -8.94 -27.88
CA GLY A 15 -36.48 -9.20 -27.72
C GLY A 15 -36.33 -9.96 -26.41
N GLU A 16 -35.71 -11.14 -26.46
CA GLU A 16 -35.38 -11.92 -25.28
C GLU A 16 -34.77 -10.98 -24.24
N ALA A 17 -35.45 -10.86 -23.09
CA ALA A 17 -34.93 -10.13 -21.95
C ALA A 17 -33.66 -10.85 -21.52
N VAL A 18 -32.51 -10.26 -21.85
CA VAL A 18 -31.16 -10.70 -21.51
C VAL A 18 -31.12 -10.93 -20.00
N ALA A 19 -31.20 -12.19 -19.56
CA ALA A 19 -31.37 -12.53 -18.16
C ALA A 19 -30.13 -12.10 -17.38
N ALA A 20 -30.32 -11.35 -16.30
CA ALA A 20 -29.23 -10.96 -15.42
C ALA A 20 -28.54 -12.21 -14.85
N PRO A 21 -27.20 -12.19 -14.71
CA PRO A 21 -26.50 -13.32 -14.11
C PRO A 21 -26.97 -13.50 -12.66
N THR A 22 -27.14 -14.73 -12.23
CA THR A 22 -27.42 -15.06 -10.82
C THR A 22 -26.12 -15.38 -10.10
N ILE A 23 -26.07 -15.14 -8.80
CA ILE A 23 -24.88 -15.41 -7.97
C ILE A 23 -25.29 -15.97 -6.61
N THR A 24 -24.54 -16.96 -6.14
CA THR A 24 -24.66 -17.60 -4.83
C THR A 24 -23.27 -17.86 -4.26
N ILE A 25 -23.13 -17.82 -2.93
CA ILE A 25 -21.88 -18.07 -2.22
C ILE A 25 -22.08 -19.22 -1.22
N ASP A 26 -21.04 -20.03 -1.00
CA ASP A 26 -21.09 -21.16 -0.08
C ASP A 26 -21.06 -20.77 1.41
N LYS A 27 -20.50 -19.59 1.71
CA LYS A 27 -20.31 -19.08 3.07
C LYS A 27 -20.65 -17.60 3.14
N ASN A 28 -21.38 -17.23 4.19
CA ASN A 28 -21.73 -15.85 4.49
C ASN A 28 -20.76 -15.21 5.50
N GLU A 29 -19.84 -15.98 6.07
CA GLU A 29 -18.89 -15.50 7.09
C GLU A 29 -17.52 -16.18 6.95
N ILE A 30 -16.46 -15.39 7.14
CA ILE A 30 -15.08 -15.86 7.25
C ILE A 30 -14.36 -15.24 8.45
N ASN A 31 -13.37 -15.94 8.99
CA ASN A 31 -12.57 -15.51 10.14
C ASN A 31 -11.14 -15.19 9.70
N ASN A 32 -10.95 -14.01 9.10
CA ASN A 32 -9.66 -13.47 8.69
C ASN A 32 -8.88 -14.38 7.71
N GLY A 33 -9.49 -14.62 6.55
CA GLY A 33 -8.93 -15.42 5.45
C GLY A 33 -9.69 -16.72 5.21
N GLY A 34 -9.48 -17.33 4.05
CA GLY A 34 -10.16 -18.56 3.65
C GLY A 34 -10.47 -18.61 2.17
N VAL A 35 -11.36 -19.53 1.80
CA VAL A 35 -11.87 -19.66 0.43
C VAL A 35 -13.39 -19.65 0.49
N ILE A 36 -13.98 -18.79 -0.34
CA ILE A 36 -15.41 -18.73 -0.62
C ILE A 36 -15.60 -19.24 -2.04
N LYS A 37 -16.49 -20.22 -2.20
CA LYS A 37 -16.91 -20.69 -3.51
C LYS A 37 -18.09 -19.85 -3.96
N VAL A 38 -17.95 -19.30 -5.15
CA VAL A 38 -18.99 -18.54 -5.83
C VAL A 38 -19.54 -19.42 -6.94
N SER A 39 -20.86 -19.49 -7.08
CA SER A 39 -21.53 -20.20 -8.16
C SER A 39 -22.68 -19.38 -8.71
N GLY A 40 -23.09 -19.64 -9.94
CA GLY A 40 -24.21 -18.93 -10.54
C GLY A 40 -24.50 -19.39 -11.95
N LYS A 41 -25.44 -18.70 -12.60
CA LYS A 41 -25.79 -18.92 -14.00
C LYS A 41 -25.80 -17.60 -14.74
N ALA A 42 -25.21 -17.58 -15.93
CA ALA A 42 -25.19 -16.44 -16.84
C ALA A 42 -25.63 -16.89 -18.23
N GLU A 43 -25.68 -15.96 -19.18
CA GLU A 43 -26.00 -16.27 -20.56
C GLU A 43 -24.95 -17.22 -21.17
N PRO A 44 -25.37 -18.32 -21.80
CA PRO A 44 -24.45 -19.27 -22.43
C PRO A 44 -23.52 -18.60 -23.45
N GLY A 45 -22.26 -19.03 -23.48
CA GLY A 45 -21.26 -18.57 -24.47
C GLY A 45 -20.69 -17.16 -24.25
N LYS A 46 -21.08 -16.45 -23.19
CA LYS A 46 -20.50 -15.15 -22.83
C LYS A 46 -19.53 -15.26 -21.65
N PRO A 47 -18.43 -14.49 -21.63
CA PRO A 47 -17.53 -14.47 -20.49
C PRO A 47 -18.23 -13.87 -19.26
N VAL A 48 -17.93 -14.44 -18.10
CA VAL A 48 -18.41 -14.00 -16.79
C VAL A 48 -17.22 -13.51 -15.97
N TYR A 49 -17.39 -12.34 -15.37
CA TYR A 49 -16.42 -11.73 -14.47
C TYR A 49 -17.08 -11.54 -13.10
N ILE A 50 -16.30 -11.60 -12.03
CA ILE A 50 -16.82 -11.40 -10.67
C ILE A 50 -16.07 -10.25 -10.03
N GLU A 51 -16.77 -9.15 -9.71
CA GLU A 51 -16.24 -8.01 -8.98
C GLU A 51 -16.46 -8.23 -7.47
N VAL A 52 -15.40 -8.08 -6.68
CA VAL A 52 -15.42 -8.25 -5.22
C VAL A 52 -14.78 -7.06 -4.53
N TRP A 53 -15.45 -6.47 -3.55
CA TRP A 53 -14.91 -5.36 -2.77
C TRP A 53 -15.36 -5.38 -1.31
N ALA A 54 -14.56 -4.75 -0.44
CA ALA A 54 -14.93 -4.49 0.95
C ALA A 54 -15.80 -3.23 1.06
N GLU A 55 -16.82 -3.28 1.92
CA GLU A 55 -17.67 -2.15 2.27
C GLU A 55 -17.19 -1.48 3.58
N GLY A 56 -17.34 -0.16 3.68
CA GLY A 56 -17.20 0.58 4.93
C GLY A 56 -15.76 0.84 5.38
N HIS A 57 -14.77 0.30 4.68
CA HIS A 57 -13.36 0.54 4.93
C HIS A 57 -12.67 1.04 3.66
N ASP A 58 -12.50 2.36 3.60
CA ASP A 58 -11.76 3.00 2.53
C ASP A 58 -10.33 3.33 2.96
N VAL A 59 -9.42 3.28 2.00
CA VAL A 59 -7.99 3.45 2.19
C VAL A 59 -7.47 4.53 1.26
N ARG A 60 -6.45 5.23 1.72
CA ARG A 60 -5.78 6.22 0.88
C ARG A 60 -5.02 5.55 -0.24
N ALA A 61 -5.23 6.02 -1.48
CA ALA A 61 -4.36 5.72 -2.61
C ALA A 61 -3.84 7.03 -3.22
N SER A 62 -2.55 7.06 -3.56
CA SER A 62 -1.93 8.26 -4.11
C SER A 62 -0.89 7.90 -5.17
N ARG A 63 -0.78 8.74 -6.21
CA ARG A 63 0.24 8.65 -7.26
C ARG A 63 0.73 10.05 -7.60
N PHE A 64 2.05 10.21 -7.67
CA PHE A 64 2.67 11.41 -8.22
C PHE A 64 3.03 11.18 -9.68
N ASP A 65 2.60 12.08 -10.56
CA ASP A 65 2.86 12.04 -12.00
C ASP A 65 4.03 12.96 -12.34
N GLY A 66 5.25 12.42 -12.22
CA GLY A 66 6.49 13.12 -12.57
C GLY A 66 7.12 12.64 -13.87
N ASP A 67 6.47 11.68 -14.55
CA ASP A 67 6.97 11.10 -15.79
C ASP A 67 6.90 12.13 -16.92
N LYS A 68 7.88 12.09 -17.83
CA LYS A 68 7.86 12.96 -19.01
C LYS A 68 6.68 12.55 -19.88
N ASP A 69 5.76 13.48 -20.10
CA ASP A 69 4.64 13.24 -20.99
C ASP A 69 5.18 12.93 -22.40
N LYS A 70 4.66 11.86 -23.02
CA LYS A 70 5.12 11.38 -24.33
C LYS A 70 4.72 12.34 -25.46
N GLU A 71 3.65 13.10 -25.28
CA GLU A 71 3.09 14.01 -26.28
C GLU A 71 3.66 15.42 -26.12
N THR A 72 3.71 15.94 -24.89
CA THR A 72 4.15 17.33 -24.66
C THR A 72 5.63 17.46 -24.30
N GLY A 73 6.28 16.35 -23.95
CA GLY A 73 7.68 16.34 -23.49
C GLY A 73 7.92 17.08 -22.17
N LYS A 74 6.88 17.64 -21.54
CA LYS A 74 6.95 18.33 -20.26
C LYS A 74 6.59 17.36 -19.13
N ARG A 75 7.10 17.63 -17.93
CA ARG A 75 6.73 16.87 -16.73
C ARG A 75 5.55 17.57 -16.06
N PRO A 76 4.40 16.89 -15.89
CA PRO A 76 3.18 17.53 -15.39
C PRO A 76 3.26 17.86 -13.89
N TYR A 77 3.98 17.05 -13.10
CA TYR A 77 4.11 17.19 -11.65
C TYR A 77 2.76 17.27 -10.94
N ILE A 78 1.84 16.37 -11.28
CA ILE A 78 0.50 16.34 -10.69
C ILE A 78 0.43 15.24 -9.62
N PHE A 79 -0.04 15.59 -8.44
CA PHE A 79 -0.27 14.65 -7.36
C PHE A 79 -1.73 14.25 -7.31
N TYR A 80 -2.04 12.98 -7.58
CA TYR A 80 -3.37 12.39 -7.47
C TYR A 80 -3.54 11.68 -6.15
N ILE A 81 -4.68 11.87 -5.49
CA ILE A 81 -5.00 11.25 -4.21
C ILE A 81 -6.50 10.95 -4.13
N THR A 82 -6.84 9.81 -3.54
CA THR A 82 -8.21 9.46 -3.16
C THR A 82 -8.21 8.87 -1.77
N GLN A 83 -9.29 9.12 -1.03
CA GLN A 83 -9.57 8.51 0.28
C GLN A 83 -10.64 7.44 0.20
N GLU A 84 -11.26 7.25 -0.97
CA GLU A 84 -12.43 6.39 -1.21
C GLU A 84 -12.04 5.10 -1.97
N MET A 85 -10.76 4.70 -1.90
CA MET A 85 -10.33 3.44 -2.49
C MET A 85 -10.76 2.31 -1.53
N PRO A 86 -11.48 1.28 -1.97
CA PRO A 86 -11.84 0.19 -1.07
C PRO A 86 -10.59 -0.53 -0.53
N ALA A 87 -10.61 -0.91 0.75
CA ALA A 87 -9.49 -1.62 1.39
C ALA A 87 -9.16 -2.96 0.74
N PHE A 88 -10.16 -3.60 0.15
CA PHE A 88 -10.02 -4.79 -0.67
C PHE A 88 -10.79 -4.62 -1.98
N TYR A 89 -10.14 -4.97 -3.08
CA TYR A 89 -10.75 -4.96 -4.40
C TYR A 89 -10.12 -6.04 -5.26
N LYS A 90 -10.95 -6.90 -5.87
CA LYS A 90 -10.47 -7.96 -6.74
C LYS A 90 -11.51 -8.27 -7.81
N ILE A 91 -11.05 -8.48 -9.04
CA ILE A 91 -11.85 -9.02 -10.13
C ILE A 91 -11.40 -10.46 -10.41
N LEU A 92 -12.36 -11.39 -10.42
CA LEU A 92 -12.13 -12.75 -10.87
C LEU A 92 -12.44 -12.83 -12.37
N VAL A 93 -11.51 -13.41 -13.13
CA VAL A 93 -11.61 -13.59 -14.58
C VAL A 93 -11.70 -15.08 -14.92
N PRO A 94 -12.17 -15.43 -16.14
CA PRO A 94 -12.16 -16.80 -16.64
C PRO A 94 -10.78 -17.48 -16.57
N LYS A 95 -10.75 -18.78 -16.24
CA LYS A 95 -9.51 -19.57 -16.04
C LYS A 95 -8.62 -19.64 -17.29
N ASP A 96 -9.21 -19.61 -18.48
CA ASP A 96 -8.51 -19.56 -19.77
C ASP A 96 -7.64 -18.31 -19.95
N MET A 97 -7.91 -17.25 -19.18
CA MET A 97 -7.13 -16.01 -19.19
C MET A 97 -5.90 -16.04 -18.26
N GLN A 98 -5.65 -17.15 -17.56
CA GLN A 98 -4.49 -17.33 -16.68
C GLN A 98 -3.14 -17.07 -17.36
N PRO A 99 -2.89 -17.52 -18.62
CA PRO A 99 -1.62 -17.26 -19.31
C PRO A 99 -1.34 -15.75 -19.49
N LYS A 100 -2.36 -14.94 -19.77
CA LYS A 100 -2.24 -13.49 -19.90
C LYS A 100 -1.86 -12.83 -18.58
N LEU A 101 -2.42 -13.32 -17.47
CA LEU A 101 -2.03 -12.85 -16.13
C LEU A 101 -0.57 -13.20 -15.81
N ASP A 102 -0.11 -14.37 -16.20
CA ASP A 102 1.26 -14.81 -15.95
C ASP A 102 2.28 -14.10 -16.83
N GLU A 103 1.93 -13.74 -18.07
CA GLU A 103 2.71 -12.85 -18.91
C GLU A 103 2.84 -11.46 -18.28
N ALA A 104 1.73 -10.86 -17.85
CA ALA A 104 1.75 -9.55 -17.20
C ALA A 104 2.54 -9.54 -15.87
N LYS A 105 2.65 -10.67 -15.17
CA LYS A 105 3.51 -10.80 -13.99
C LYS A 105 5.00 -10.71 -14.34
N LYS A 106 5.42 -11.13 -15.54
CA LYS A 106 6.82 -11.05 -15.99
C LYS A 106 7.28 -9.61 -16.20
N ASP A 107 6.36 -8.68 -16.46
CA ASP A 107 6.65 -7.24 -16.57
C ASP A 107 7.07 -6.58 -15.25
N GLY A 108 6.94 -7.29 -14.11
CA GLY A 108 7.37 -6.81 -12.81
C GLY A 108 6.64 -5.53 -12.39
N SER A 109 7.34 -4.39 -12.37
CA SER A 109 6.76 -3.08 -12.01
C SER A 109 6.17 -2.30 -13.18
N LYS A 110 6.45 -2.72 -14.43
CA LYS A 110 6.11 -1.98 -15.65
C LYS A 110 4.68 -2.23 -16.16
N TRP A 111 3.99 -3.25 -15.65
CA TRP A 111 2.64 -3.63 -16.05
C TRP A 111 1.63 -2.47 -15.97
N SER A 112 0.60 -2.47 -16.81
CA SER A 112 -0.46 -1.45 -16.80
C SER A 112 -1.82 -2.08 -16.48
N TYR A 113 -2.43 -1.67 -15.37
CA TYR A 113 -3.73 -2.22 -14.96
C TYR A 113 -4.83 -1.92 -15.98
N SER A 114 -4.83 -0.72 -16.58
CA SER A 114 -5.80 -0.36 -17.60
C SER A 114 -5.63 -1.15 -18.90
N ALA A 115 -4.40 -1.46 -19.28
CA ALA A 115 -4.13 -2.28 -20.47
C ALA A 115 -4.54 -3.74 -20.21
N LEU A 116 -4.19 -4.26 -19.04
CA LEU A 116 -4.51 -5.62 -18.64
C LEU A 116 -6.03 -5.85 -18.53
N LEU A 117 -6.78 -4.92 -17.92
CA LEU A 117 -8.25 -5.04 -17.86
C LEU A 117 -8.88 -5.08 -19.26
N LYS A 118 -8.37 -4.28 -20.21
CA LYS A 118 -8.85 -4.29 -21.59
C LYS A 118 -8.52 -5.60 -22.31
N ASP A 119 -7.31 -6.10 -22.16
CA ASP A 119 -6.86 -7.35 -22.78
C ASP A 119 -7.61 -8.58 -22.24
N LEU A 120 -8.04 -8.52 -20.97
CA LEU A 120 -8.89 -9.54 -20.35
C LEU A 120 -10.38 -9.37 -20.63
N GLY A 121 -10.81 -8.23 -21.21
CA GLY A 121 -12.23 -7.84 -21.31
C GLY A 121 -12.92 -7.57 -19.96
N ALA A 122 -12.14 -7.47 -18.89
CA ALA A 122 -12.63 -7.32 -17.51
C ALA A 122 -12.98 -5.85 -17.15
N ASP A 123 -12.84 -4.91 -18.08
CA ASP A 123 -13.16 -3.50 -17.88
C ASP A 123 -14.67 -3.25 -17.64
N ILE A 124 -15.51 -4.19 -18.08
CA ILE A 124 -16.95 -4.19 -17.84
C ILE A 124 -17.29 -4.45 -16.36
N ALA A 125 -16.43 -5.17 -15.65
CA ALA A 125 -16.57 -5.47 -14.23
C ALA A 125 -15.88 -4.43 -13.33
N TYR A 126 -15.15 -3.47 -13.90
CA TYR A 126 -14.48 -2.43 -13.12
C TYR A 126 -15.42 -1.25 -12.86
N SER A 127 -16.02 -1.20 -11.66
CA SER A 127 -17.04 -0.20 -11.35
C SER A 127 -16.81 0.56 -10.05
N VAL A 128 -16.42 -0.10 -8.95
CA VAL A 128 -16.36 0.55 -7.64
C VAL A 128 -15.25 1.60 -7.59
N PRO A 129 -13.98 1.27 -7.89
CA PRO A 129 -12.93 2.28 -7.81
C PRO A 129 -13.03 3.31 -8.93
N ALA A 130 -13.79 3.03 -10.01
CA ALA A 130 -14.04 3.99 -11.09
C ALA A 130 -14.88 5.19 -10.64
N LYS A 131 -15.66 5.05 -9.56
CA LYS A 131 -16.53 6.09 -9.00
C LYS A 131 -15.91 6.83 -7.83
N ALA A 132 -14.74 6.39 -7.34
CA ALA A 132 -14.07 7.01 -6.21
C ALA A 132 -13.70 8.46 -6.54
N LYS A 133 -13.95 9.39 -5.61
CA LYS A 133 -13.51 10.77 -5.77
C LYS A 133 -11.99 10.85 -5.78
N ILE A 134 -11.44 11.51 -6.80
CA ILE A 134 -9.99 11.72 -6.94
C ILE A 134 -9.70 13.21 -6.94
N ASP A 135 -9.06 13.67 -5.87
CA ASP A 135 -8.48 15.00 -5.82
C ASP A 135 -7.11 14.96 -6.52
N HIS A 136 -6.79 16.06 -7.20
CA HIS A 136 -5.48 16.23 -7.80
C HIS A 136 -4.96 17.65 -7.61
N PHE A 137 -3.66 17.72 -7.42
CA PHE A 137 -2.98 18.94 -7.03
C PHE A 137 -1.81 19.18 -7.98
N GLN A 138 -1.67 20.42 -8.43
CA GLN A 138 -0.50 20.87 -9.16
C GLN A 138 0.66 20.98 -8.16
N GLY A 139 1.57 20.02 -8.24
CA GLY A 139 2.80 20.02 -7.46
C GLY A 139 3.72 21.16 -7.89
N SER A 140 4.41 21.71 -6.92
CA SER A 140 5.53 22.63 -7.14
C SER A 140 6.63 22.30 -6.15
N LEU A 141 7.87 22.63 -6.51
CA LEU A 141 9.03 22.37 -5.66
C LEU A 141 8.90 23.05 -4.30
N MET A 142 8.33 24.27 -4.27
CA MET A 142 8.08 24.99 -3.02
C MET A 142 6.94 24.39 -2.20
N ALA A 143 5.89 23.86 -2.85
CA ALA A 143 4.81 23.20 -2.13
C ALA A 143 5.33 21.98 -1.35
N SER A 144 6.18 21.15 -1.96
CA SER A 144 6.82 20.02 -1.29
C SER A 144 7.64 20.42 -0.05
N VAL A 145 8.35 21.55 -0.10
CA VAL A 145 9.19 22.04 1.00
C VAL A 145 8.39 22.41 2.24
N ILE A 146 7.26 23.09 2.07
CA ILE A 146 6.41 23.52 3.19
C ILE A 146 5.37 22.47 3.60
N GLY A 147 5.46 21.25 3.04
CA GLY A 147 4.48 20.19 3.28
C GLY A 147 3.10 20.44 2.64
N SER A 148 3.02 21.37 1.69
CA SER A 148 1.81 21.65 0.91
C SER A 148 1.66 20.66 -0.24
N ARG A 149 0.42 20.25 -0.50
CA ARG A 149 0.09 19.40 -1.65
C ARG A 149 0.10 20.17 -2.98
N GLY A 150 0.23 21.50 -2.93
CA GLY A 150 0.14 22.39 -4.09
C GLY A 150 -1.27 22.94 -4.29
N LYS A 151 -1.52 23.54 -5.46
CA LYS A 151 -2.83 24.11 -5.79
C LYS A 151 -3.77 22.99 -6.25
N GLN A 152 -4.93 22.86 -5.63
CA GLN A 152 -5.96 21.91 -6.07
C GLN A 152 -6.47 22.31 -7.46
N LEU A 153 -6.55 21.33 -8.35
CA LEU A 153 -7.05 21.49 -9.71
C LEU A 153 -8.56 21.19 -9.77
N PRO A 154 -9.29 21.70 -10.79
CA PRO A 154 -10.72 21.47 -10.95
C PRO A 154 -11.05 19.99 -11.13
N GLU A 155 -12.26 19.56 -10.78
CA GLU A 155 -12.67 18.15 -10.91
C GLU A 155 -12.51 17.60 -12.34
N MET A 156 -12.10 16.34 -12.45
CA MET A 156 -11.92 15.65 -13.73
C MET A 156 -13.25 15.13 -14.26
N ASP A 157 -13.32 14.89 -15.57
CA ASP A 157 -14.45 14.15 -16.16
C ASP A 157 -14.47 12.68 -15.71
N GLU A 158 -15.59 11.99 -15.90
CA GLU A 158 -15.74 10.57 -15.47
C GLU A 158 -14.73 9.64 -16.17
N LYS A 159 -14.38 9.96 -17.42
CA LYS A 159 -13.48 9.13 -18.23
C LYS A 159 -12.03 9.22 -17.73
N GLU A 160 -11.54 10.42 -17.46
CA GLU A 160 -10.22 10.63 -16.88
C GLU A 160 -10.19 10.13 -15.43
N THR A 161 -11.25 10.34 -14.65
CA THR A 161 -11.39 9.78 -13.29
C THR A 161 -11.25 8.25 -13.31
N LYS A 162 -11.98 7.55 -14.19
CA LYS A 162 -11.87 6.09 -14.36
C LYS A 162 -10.46 5.64 -14.79
N LYS A 163 -9.77 6.43 -15.61
CA LYS A 163 -8.40 6.13 -16.05
C LYS A 163 -7.40 6.31 -14.90
N ARG A 164 -7.53 7.39 -14.13
CA ARG A 164 -6.66 7.69 -12.98
C ARG A 164 -6.92 6.75 -11.82
N SER A 165 -8.17 6.32 -11.60
CA SER A 165 -8.50 5.32 -10.59
C SER A 165 -7.78 3.99 -10.84
N MET A 166 -7.65 3.55 -12.09
CA MET A 166 -6.88 2.34 -12.43
C MET A 166 -5.39 2.48 -12.09
N GLN A 167 -4.80 3.67 -12.27
CA GLN A 167 -3.43 3.95 -11.86
C GLN A 167 -3.28 3.93 -10.34
N LEU A 168 -4.27 4.45 -9.62
CA LEU A 168 -4.29 4.45 -8.15
C LEU A 168 -4.48 3.04 -7.57
N VAL A 169 -5.31 2.19 -8.20
CA VAL A 169 -5.42 0.76 -7.87
C VAL A 169 -4.06 0.08 -8.02
N LYS A 170 -3.36 0.28 -9.14
CA LYS A 170 -1.98 -0.23 -9.32
C LYS A 170 -1.05 0.29 -8.22
N ALA A 171 -1.07 1.59 -7.93
CA ALA A 171 -0.19 2.19 -6.92
C ALA A 171 -0.45 1.64 -5.51
N ARG A 172 -1.72 1.37 -5.18
CA ARG A 172 -2.14 0.88 -3.86
C ARG A 172 -1.84 -0.60 -3.65
N PHE A 173 -2.26 -1.45 -4.58
CA PHE A 173 -2.19 -2.91 -4.42
C PHE A 173 -0.88 -3.51 -4.94
N ARG A 174 -0.19 -2.82 -5.87
CA ARG A 174 1.14 -3.13 -6.44
C ARG A 174 1.27 -4.42 -7.24
N SER A 175 0.61 -5.50 -6.86
CA SER A 175 0.67 -6.81 -7.51
C SER A 175 -0.63 -7.16 -8.22
N ILE A 176 -0.51 -7.85 -9.35
CA ILE A 176 -1.64 -8.32 -10.14
C ILE A 176 -2.51 -9.28 -9.33
N GLY A 177 -1.92 -10.24 -8.60
CA GLY A 177 -2.66 -11.24 -7.82
C GLY A 177 -3.52 -10.66 -6.68
N LYS A 178 -3.26 -9.41 -6.25
CA LYS A 178 -4.09 -8.73 -5.26
C LYS A 178 -5.38 -8.19 -5.86
N VAL A 179 -5.39 -7.85 -7.16
CA VAL A 179 -6.52 -7.20 -7.83
C VAL A 179 -7.18 -8.06 -8.91
N LEU A 180 -6.51 -9.11 -9.39
CA LEU A 180 -6.97 -10.00 -10.46
C LEU A 180 -6.63 -11.46 -10.12
N ALA A 181 -7.56 -12.36 -10.41
CA ALA A 181 -7.33 -13.81 -10.32
C ALA A 181 -8.15 -14.57 -11.37
N ALA A 182 -7.51 -15.46 -12.14
CA ALA A 182 -8.23 -16.30 -13.10
C ALA A 182 -8.72 -17.57 -12.40
N THR A 183 -9.96 -17.53 -11.93
CA THR A 183 -10.56 -18.61 -11.12
C THR A 183 -11.96 -18.98 -11.57
N VAL A 184 -12.58 -18.21 -12.46
CA VAL A 184 -13.93 -18.46 -12.95
C VAL A 184 -13.90 -19.58 -13.98
N ASP A 185 -14.62 -20.65 -13.68
CA ASP A 185 -14.84 -21.81 -14.52
C ASP A 185 -16.25 -21.73 -15.10
N ILE A 186 -16.37 -21.60 -16.41
CA ILE A 186 -17.64 -21.39 -17.11
C ILE A 186 -17.94 -22.65 -17.92
N GLN A 187 -19.09 -23.24 -17.66
CA GLN A 187 -19.59 -24.39 -18.39
C GLN A 187 -20.35 -23.96 -19.65
N PRO A 188 -20.44 -24.83 -20.68
CA PRO A 188 -21.14 -24.51 -21.93
C PRO A 188 -22.62 -24.15 -21.76
N ASP A 189 -23.25 -24.62 -20.68
CA ASP A 189 -24.65 -24.35 -20.33
C ASP A 189 -24.88 -22.97 -19.66
N GLY A 190 -23.81 -22.17 -19.51
CA GLY A 190 -23.82 -20.86 -18.86
C GLY A 190 -23.72 -20.92 -17.33
N SER A 191 -23.66 -22.11 -16.71
CA SER A 191 -23.33 -22.23 -15.29
C SER A 191 -21.86 -21.90 -15.05
N TYR A 192 -21.54 -21.28 -13.92
CA TYR A 192 -20.16 -20.93 -13.59
C TYR A 192 -19.85 -21.13 -12.10
N THR A 193 -18.58 -21.39 -11.81
CA THR A 193 -18.05 -21.50 -10.45
C THR A 193 -16.73 -20.76 -10.32
N ALA A 194 -16.42 -20.20 -9.16
CA ALA A 194 -15.15 -19.53 -8.91
C ALA A 194 -14.69 -19.67 -7.46
N ASP A 195 -13.39 -19.86 -7.27
CA ASP A 195 -12.77 -19.90 -5.95
C ASP A 195 -12.22 -18.51 -5.58
N LEU A 196 -12.92 -17.81 -4.69
CA LEU A 196 -12.43 -16.56 -4.10
C LEU A 196 -11.50 -16.87 -2.92
N LYS A 197 -10.19 -16.90 -3.19
CA LYS A 197 -9.15 -17.03 -2.17
C LYS A 197 -8.89 -15.69 -1.49
N LEU A 198 -9.14 -15.63 -0.19
CA LEU A 198 -8.97 -14.45 0.68
C LEU A 198 -7.75 -14.67 1.59
N GLU A 199 -6.77 -13.78 1.45
CA GLU A 199 -5.56 -13.79 2.29
C GLU A 199 -5.90 -13.37 3.72
N LYS A 200 -4.99 -13.66 4.67
CA LYS A 200 -5.10 -13.12 6.02
C LYS A 200 -4.75 -11.63 6.01
N GLY A 201 -5.32 -10.88 6.96
CA GLY A 201 -5.01 -9.46 7.13
C GLY A 201 -5.90 -8.53 6.32
N LEU A 202 -7.10 -8.98 5.95
CA LEU A 202 -8.12 -8.18 5.27
C LEU A 202 -8.93 -7.32 6.25
N ALA A 203 -9.65 -6.33 5.72
CA ALA A 203 -10.54 -5.49 6.50
C ALA A 203 -11.69 -6.30 7.11
N PRO A 204 -12.14 -6.00 8.33
CA PRO A 204 -13.36 -6.58 8.87
C PRO A 204 -14.59 -6.02 8.16
N GLY A 205 -15.76 -6.61 8.40
CA GLY A 205 -17.03 -6.12 7.88
C GLY A 205 -17.48 -6.82 6.59
N LYS A 206 -18.38 -6.17 5.86
CA LYS A 206 -19.10 -6.77 4.74
C LYS A 206 -18.31 -6.68 3.43
N TYR A 207 -18.45 -7.70 2.62
CA TYR A 207 -17.86 -7.81 1.30
C TYR A 207 -18.96 -8.13 0.31
N HIS A 208 -18.97 -7.40 -0.80
CA HIS A 208 -19.91 -7.60 -1.89
C HIS A 208 -19.26 -8.40 -3.01
N VAL A 209 -20.04 -9.30 -3.58
CA VAL A 209 -19.66 -10.15 -4.71
C VAL A 209 -20.73 -9.98 -5.78
N VAL A 210 -20.33 -9.49 -6.96
CA VAL A 210 -21.24 -9.25 -8.08
C VAL A 210 -20.69 -9.91 -9.34
N ALA A 211 -21.51 -10.71 -10.00
CA ALA A 211 -21.20 -11.25 -11.31
C ALA A 211 -21.58 -10.24 -12.40
N VAL A 212 -20.72 -10.13 -13.41
CA VAL A 212 -20.91 -9.24 -14.56
C VAL A 212 -20.73 -10.05 -15.83
N ALA A 213 -21.73 -9.98 -16.71
CA ALA A 213 -21.73 -10.68 -17.98
C ALA A 213 -22.24 -9.76 -19.12
N GLY A 214 -21.90 -10.12 -20.36
CA GLY A 214 -22.40 -9.43 -21.56
C GLY A 214 -22.08 -7.93 -21.60
N LYS A 215 -23.07 -7.09 -21.93
CA LYS A 215 -22.92 -5.62 -22.05
C LYS A 215 -23.01 -4.92 -20.68
N LYS A 216 -22.19 -5.34 -19.71
CA LYS A 216 -22.14 -4.79 -18.33
C LYS A 216 -23.39 -5.08 -17.47
N ILE A 217 -24.04 -6.21 -17.69
CA ILE A 217 -25.20 -6.60 -16.88
C ILE A 217 -24.69 -7.22 -15.59
N LYS A 218 -25.18 -6.70 -14.46
CA LYS A 218 -24.74 -7.09 -13.12
C LYS A 218 -25.79 -7.99 -12.45
N SER A 219 -25.33 -8.95 -11.65
CA SER A 219 -26.16 -9.71 -10.75
C SER A 219 -26.62 -8.86 -9.56
N GLU A 220 -27.60 -9.37 -8.81
CA GLU A 220 -27.79 -8.97 -7.42
C GLU A 220 -26.51 -9.26 -6.61
N ALA A 221 -26.20 -8.43 -5.61
CA ALA A 221 -24.96 -8.57 -4.84
C ALA A 221 -25.10 -9.66 -3.78
N ALA A 222 -24.24 -10.67 -3.83
CA ALA A 222 -24.07 -11.59 -2.69
C ALA A 222 -23.13 -10.94 -1.67
N VAL A 223 -23.45 -11.10 -0.37
CA VAL A 223 -22.72 -10.45 0.71
C VAL A 223 -22.20 -11.49 1.69
N PHE A 224 -20.92 -11.39 2.04
CA PHE A 224 -20.34 -12.13 3.16
C PHE A 224 -19.64 -11.19 4.13
N GLU A 225 -19.46 -11.63 5.38
CA GLU A 225 -18.81 -10.87 6.44
C GLU A 225 -17.43 -11.45 6.78
N ASN A 226 -16.42 -10.59 6.93
CA ASN A 226 -15.13 -10.96 7.47
C ASN A 226 -15.00 -10.48 8.92
N LYS A 227 -14.80 -11.41 9.84
CA LYS A 227 -14.59 -11.11 11.25
C LYS A 227 -13.12 -11.21 11.62
N ILE A 228 -12.66 -10.26 12.42
CA ILE A 228 -11.35 -10.28 13.05
C ILE A 228 -11.53 -10.27 14.57
N SER A 229 -10.64 -10.95 15.27
CA SER A 229 -10.64 -10.99 16.73
C SER A 229 -9.26 -10.62 17.27
N PHE A 230 -9.26 -10.08 18.48
CA PHE A 230 -8.02 -9.78 19.22
C PHE A 230 -7.15 -11.05 19.33
N PRO A 231 -5.81 -10.97 19.11
CA PRO A 231 -4.97 -9.77 19.03
C PRO A 231 -4.81 -9.14 17.64
N THR A 232 -5.59 -9.58 16.64
CA THR A 232 -5.58 -9.00 15.30
C THR A 232 -6.45 -7.75 15.25
N VAL A 233 -5.87 -6.62 14.87
CA VAL A 233 -6.56 -5.34 14.76
C VAL A 233 -6.43 -4.81 13.35
N TYR A 234 -7.50 -4.21 12.83
CA TYR A 234 -7.51 -3.54 11.55
C TYR A 234 -6.85 -2.17 11.65
N MET A 235 -5.91 -1.90 10.74
CA MET A 235 -5.24 -0.62 10.65
C MET A 235 -5.82 0.16 9.47
N ASP A 236 -6.79 1.05 9.71
CA ASP A 236 -7.50 1.82 8.66
C ASP A 236 -6.54 2.49 7.67
N ASN A 237 -5.54 3.20 8.20
CA ASN A 237 -4.53 3.90 7.40
C ASN A 237 -3.67 2.95 6.54
N ALA A 238 -3.40 1.74 7.03
CA ALA A 238 -2.61 0.74 6.31
C ALA A 238 -3.46 -0.16 5.40
N GLY A 239 -4.78 -0.19 5.61
CA GLY A 239 -5.73 -1.05 4.92
C GLY A 239 -5.49 -2.54 5.12
N THR A 240 -4.92 -2.94 6.26
CA THR A 240 -4.61 -4.34 6.55
C THR A 240 -4.78 -4.62 8.03
N SER A 241 -5.24 -5.82 8.35
CA SER A 241 -5.32 -6.33 9.71
C SER A 241 -4.04 -7.08 10.07
N MET A 242 -3.54 -6.88 11.29
CA MET A 242 -2.40 -7.63 11.79
C MET A 242 -2.44 -7.84 13.29
N ASN A 243 -1.74 -8.87 13.73
CA ASN A 243 -1.53 -9.12 15.14
C ASN A 243 -0.58 -8.05 15.70
N LEU A 244 -1.05 -7.26 16.66
CA LEU A 244 -0.31 -6.13 17.25
C LEU A 244 0.90 -6.56 18.10
N ILE A 245 0.91 -7.78 18.62
CA ILE A 245 1.91 -8.24 19.57
C ILE A 245 3.31 -8.26 18.92
N TYR A 246 3.41 -8.80 17.70
CA TYR A 246 4.70 -8.92 17.01
C TYR A 246 5.36 -7.56 16.69
N PRO A 247 4.69 -6.61 16.01
CA PRO A 247 5.29 -5.31 15.75
C PRO A 247 5.53 -4.53 17.06
N PHE A 248 4.68 -4.69 18.07
CA PHE A 248 4.90 -4.05 19.37
C PHE A 248 6.20 -4.53 20.03
N VAL A 249 6.41 -5.84 20.17
CA VAL A 249 7.62 -6.39 20.78
C VAL A 249 8.86 -6.01 19.97
N LEU A 250 8.79 -6.10 18.64
CA LEU A 250 9.89 -5.72 17.76
C LEU A 250 10.27 -4.24 17.94
N THR A 251 9.29 -3.34 17.89
CA THR A 251 9.52 -1.90 18.01
C THR A 251 10.00 -1.52 19.40
N LEU A 252 9.50 -2.17 20.46
CA LEU A 252 9.96 -1.98 21.83
C LEU A 252 11.46 -2.32 21.96
N VAL A 253 11.87 -3.49 21.47
CA VAL A 253 13.26 -3.93 21.52
C VAL A 253 14.16 -2.96 20.76
N ILE A 254 13.79 -2.60 19.52
CA ILE A 254 14.57 -1.68 18.69
C ILE A 254 14.64 -0.28 19.31
N ALA A 255 13.54 0.20 19.91
CA ALA A 255 13.53 1.51 20.56
C ALA A 255 14.46 1.53 21.77
N ILE A 256 14.47 0.49 22.61
CA ILE A 256 15.39 0.36 23.75
C ILE A 256 16.84 0.40 23.25
N PHE A 257 17.21 -0.45 22.29
CA PHE A 257 18.56 -0.46 21.70
C PHE A 257 18.90 0.87 21.03
N GLY A 258 17.94 1.49 20.35
CA GLY A 258 18.11 2.77 19.68
C GLY A 258 18.42 3.91 20.63
N VAL A 259 17.76 3.95 21.80
CA VAL A 259 18.05 4.93 22.85
C VAL A 259 19.41 4.67 23.51
N LEU A 260 19.74 3.41 23.81
CA LEU A 260 21.04 3.04 24.39
C LEU A 260 22.22 3.43 23.50
N MET A 261 22.07 3.26 22.18
CA MET A 261 23.08 3.65 21.19
C MET A 261 23.04 5.16 20.86
N GLY A 262 22.00 5.89 21.26
CA GLY A 262 21.80 7.30 20.95
C GLY A 262 21.36 7.60 19.51
N ALA A 263 21.03 6.57 18.71
CA ALA A 263 20.70 6.70 17.29
C ALA A 263 19.18 6.66 16.99
N GLY A 264 18.32 6.59 18.01
CA GLY A 264 16.85 6.67 17.87
C GLY A 264 16.16 5.46 17.25
N GLY A 265 16.90 4.45 16.77
CA GLY A 265 16.37 3.17 16.30
C GLY A 265 15.59 3.22 14.98
N GLY A 266 15.18 4.40 14.49
CA GLY A 266 14.34 4.56 13.29
C GLY A 266 14.93 4.00 12.01
N PHE A 267 16.25 4.12 11.84
CA PHE A 267 16.97 3.58 10.68
C PHE A 267 16.96 2.04 10.64
N ILE A 268 16.79 1.38 11.79
CA ILE A 268 16.64 -0.09 11.93
C ILE A 268 15.15 -0.46 11.85
N MET A 269 14.30 0.32 12.52
CA MET A 269 12.87 0.06 12.65
C MET A 269 12.14 0.09 11.31
N ASN A 270 12.43 1.07 10.45
CA ASN A 270 11.83 1.17 9.12
C ASN A 270 12.07 -0.08 8.24
N PRO A 271 13.33 -0.50 7.96
CA PRO A 271 13.58 -1.65 7.10
C PRO A 271 13.05 -2.95 7.72
N LEU A 272 13.14 -3.13 9.04
CA LEU A 272 12.62 -4.35 9.68
C LEU A 272 11.09 -4.44 9.60
N LEU A 273 10.37 -3.34 9.86
CA LEU A 273 8.91 -3.35 9.75
C LEU A 273 8.44 -3.62 8.31
N VAL A 274 9.08 -3.01 7.31
CA VAL A 274 8.72 -3.22 5.90
C VAL A 274 9.05 -4.63 5.42
N THR A 275 10.15 -5.21 5.91
CA THR A 275 10.61 -6.55 5.50
C THR A 275 9.80 -7.65 6.16
N LEU A 276 9.54 -7.54 7.47
CA LEU A 276 8.80 -8.55 8.24
C LEU A 276 7.28 -8.42 8.05
N PHE A 277 6.78 -7.22 7.76
CA PHE A 277 5.36 -6.95 7.55
C PHE A 277 5.13 -6.30 6.17
N PRO A 278 5.31 -7.06 5.07
CA PRO A 278 5.22 -6.54 3.70
C PRO A 278 3.82 -6.06 3.31
N ALA A 279 2.79 -6.38 4.11
CA ALA A 279 1.44 -5.87 3.95
C ALA A 279 1.33 -4.36 4.29
N LEU A 280 2.25 -3.83 5.11
CA LEU A 280 2.23 -2.41 5.49
C LEU A 280 2.71 -1.52 4.34
N PRO A 281 1.95 -0.45 4.01
CA PRO A 281 2.43 0.54 3.08
C PRO A 281 3.65 1.27 3.66
N HIS A 282 4.72 1.38 2.87
CA HIS A 282 5.97 2.03 3.28
C HIS A 282 5.77 3.45 3.85
N THR A 283 4.84 4.21 3.26
CA THR A 283 4.51 5.58 3.72
C THR A 283 3.88 5.60 5.10
N ILE A 284 3.09 4.58 5.45
CA ILE A 284 2.48 4.44 6.78
C ILE A 284 3.53 4.02 7.82
N VAL A 285 4.43 3.11 7.45
CA VAL A 285 5.56 2.72 8.32
C VAL A 285 6.42 3.95 8.63
N ALA A 286 6.86 4.68 7.60
CA ALA A 286 7.68 5.88 7.80
C ALA A 286 6.97 6.94 8.65
N GLY A 287 5.68 7.17 8.39
CA GLY A 287 4.86 8.10 9.18
C GLY A 287 4.70 7.69 10.65
N THR A 288 4.62 6.39 10.95
CA THR A 288 4.46 5.85 12.31
C THR A 288 5.79 5.77 13.08
N VAL A 289 6.88 5.48 12.38
CA VAL A 289 8.22 5.40 12.97
C VAL A 289 8.73 6.77 13.39
N THR A 290 8.42 7.82 12.63
CA THR A 290 8.87 9.20 12.91
C THR A 290 8.52 9.69 14.33
N PRO A 291 7.25 9.68 14.78
CA PRO A 291 6.91 10.07 16.15
C PRO A 291 7.48 9.09 17.19
N THR A 292 7.53 7.79 16.89
CA THR A 292 8.13 6.79 17.78
C THR A 292 9.59 7.13 18.10
N VAL A 293 10.37 7.51 17.08
CA VAL A 293 11.76 7.94 17.22
C VAL A 293 11.84 9.28 17.97
N LEU A 294 10.94 10.22 17.69
CA LEU A 294 10.89 11.50 18.39
C LEU A 294 10.70 11.30 19.91
N PHE A 295 9.73 10.49 20.31
CA PHE A 295 9.45 10.22 21.72
C PHE A 295 10.55 9.40 22.38
N SER A 296 11.13 8.41 21.70
CA SER A 296 12.24 7.63 22.24
C SER A 296 13.47 8.50 22.47
N GLN A 297 13.81 9.39 21.53
CA GLN A 297 14.91 10.34 21.67
C GLN A 297 14.63 11.39 22.75
N GLY A 298 13.39 11.88 22.87
CA GLY A 298 12.98 12.78 23.95
C GLY A 298 13.17 12.14 25.33
N SER A 299 12.76 10.88 25.48
CA SER A 299 12.99 10.08 26.70
C SER A 299 14.49 9.89 26.97
N GLY A 300 15.28 9.61 25.93
CA GLY A 300 16.74 9.52 26.01
C GLY A 300 17.36 10.83 26.55
N ILE A 301 17.03 11.97 25.93
CA ILE A 301 17.54 13.28 26.35
C ILE A 301 17.17 13.55 27.82
N TYR A 302 15.94 13.28 28.23
CA TYR A 302 15.51 13.46 29.61
C TYR A 302 16.31 12.59 30.60
N ASN A 303 16.44 11.30 30.32
CA ASN A 303 17.14 10.36 31.20
C ASN A 303 18.65 10.65 31.26
N TYR A 304 19.31 10.89 30.13
CA TYR A 304 20.73 11.24 30.08
C TYR A 304 21.01 12.63 30.66
N SER A 305 20.05 13.56 30.58
CA SER A 305 20.15 14.86 31.25
C SER A 305 20.13 14.72 32.77
N LYS A 306 19.30 13.83 33.33
CA LYS A 306 19.24 13.62 34.80
C LYS A 306 20.57 13.18 35.38
N ILE A 307 21.30 12.34 34.66
CA ILE A 307 22.63 11.86 35.06
C ILE A 307 23.77 12.80 34.62
N LYS A 308 23.46 14.03 34.14
CA LYS A 308 24.42 15.06 33.70
C LYS A 308 25.42 14.55 32.64
N PHE A 309 24.96 13.65 31.79
CA PHE A 309 25.80 12.98 30.80
C PHE A 309 25.86 13.72 29.46
N ILE A 310 24.95 14.68 29.24
CA ILE A 310 24.84 15.43 27.99
C ILE A 310 25.72 16.68 28.04
N ASN A 311 26.61 16.82 27.05
CA ASN A 311 27.24 18.10 26.74
C ASN A 311 26.29 18.93 25.86
N TRP A 312 25.59 19.88 26.46
CA TRP A 312 24.57 20.70 25.78
C TRP A 312 25.12 21.56 24.64
N LYS A 313 26.36 22.06 24.72
CA LYS A 313 26.97 22.84 23.65
C LYS A 313 27.19 21.99 22.40
N LEU A 314 27.77 20.81 22.59
CA LEU A 314 27.99 19.86 21.49
C LEU A 314 26.67 19.31 20.95
N GLY A 315 25.76 18.92 21.84
CA GLY A 315 24.44 18.38 21.48
C GLY A 315 23.60 19.38 20.68
N ALA A 316 23.52 20.64 21.11
CA ALA A 316 22.80 21.68 20.38
C ALA A 316 23.46 21.99 19.02
N GLY A 317 24.80 22.05 18.96
CA GLY A 317 25.54 22.28 17.72
C GLY A 317 25.29 21.19 16.68
N ILE A 318 25.45 19.93 17.06
CA ILE A 318 25.17 18.78 16.19
C ILE A 318 23.68 18.72 15.85
N GLY A 319 22.79 18.95 16.82
CA GLY A 319 21.34 18.97 16.61
C GLY A 319 20.91 20.00 15.57
N CYS A 320 21.47 21.22 15.60
CA CYS A 320 21.21 22.25 14.59
C CYS A 320 21.73 21.82 13.21
N ALA A 321 22.94 21.25 13.13
CA ALA A 321 23.48 20.75 11.88
C ALA A 321 22.62 19.61 11.29
N MET A 322 22.13 18.69 12.13
CA MET A 322 21.21 17.62 11.74
C MET A 322 19.87 18.17 11.27
N LEU A 323 19.33 19.19 11.95
CA LEU A 323 18.08 19.84 11.55
C LEU A 323 18.22 20.48 10.17
N LEU A 324 19.29 21.26 9.95
CA LEU A 324 19.60 21.84 8.63
C LEU A 324 19.79 20.74 7.57
N GLY A 325 20.53 19.69 7.90
CA GLY A 325 20.71 18.52 7.03
C GLY A 325 19.39 17.82 6.69
N GLY A 326 18.44 17.76 7.63
CA GLY A 326 17.10 17.20 7.43
C GLY A 326 16.25 17.98 6.43
N PHE A 327 16.46 19.30 6.30
CA PHE A 327 15.82 20.12 5.27
C PHE A 327 16.55 20.06 3.92
N ILE A 328 17.89 20.02 3.95
CA ILE A 328 18.72 20.02 2.73
C ILE A 328 18.70 18.64 2.05
N GLY A 329 18.71 17.56 2.83
CA GLY A 329 18.77 16.18 2.34
C GLY A 329 17.67 15.84 1.34
N PRO A 330 16.38 16.01 1.67
CA PRO A 330 15.28 15.78 0.72
C PRO A 330 15.45 16.56 -0.58
N LYS A 331 15.88 17.83 -0.50
CA LYS A 331 16.12 18.68 -1.67
C LYS A 331 17.24 18.14 -2.57
N LEU A 332 18.33 17.65 -1.99
CA LEU A 332 19.40 16.99 -2.73
C LEU A 332 18.92 15.68 -3.36
N THR A 333 18.07 14.92 -2.66
CA THR A 333 17.53 13.65 -3.20
C THR A 333 16.57 13.85 -4.37
N GLU A 334 15.91 15.01 -4.48
CA GLU A 334 15.10 15.35 -5.66
C GLU A 334 15.94 15.62 -6.91
N MET A 335 17.21 15.97 -6.76
CA MET A 335 18.14 16.27 -7.87
C MET A 335 18.82 15.02 -8.44
N ILE A 336 18.68 13.86 -7.77
CA ILE A 336 19.30 12.59 -8.17
C ILE A 336 18.22 11.54 -8.42
N THR A 337 18.47 10.58 -9.31
CA THR A 337 17.52 9.49 -9.56
C THR A 337 17.52 8.50 -8.40
N LEU A 338 16.43 7.74 -8.24
CA LEU A 338 16.33 6.70 -7.20
C LEU A 338 17.46 5.65 -7.31
N GLU A 339 17.89 5.33 -8.53
CA GLU A 339 19.00 4.41 -8.78
C GLU A 339 20.33 5.00 -8.30
N GLN A 340 20.60 6.28 -8.61
CA GLN A 340 21.78 6.99 -8.12
C GLN A 340 21.79 7.10 -6.60
N PHE A 341 20.64 7.41 -5.98
CA PHE A 341 20.49 7.45 -4.53
C PHE A 341 20.81 6.09 -3.91
N LYS A 342 20.20 5.00 -4.41
CA LYS A 342 20.46 3.64 -3.90
C LYS A 342 21.93 3.24 -4.04
N PHE A 343 22.54 3.58 -5.18
CA PHE A 343 23.95 3.30 -5.43
C PHE A 343 24.86 4.05 -4.44
N ALA A 344 24.67 5.36 -4.29
CA ALA A 344 25.45 6.19 -3.37
C ALA A 344 25.25 5.75 -1.91
N PHE A 345 24.00 5.54 -1.51
CA PHE A 345 23.67 5.10 -0.15
C PHE A 345 24.25 3.71 0.16
N GLY A 346 24.20 2.78 -0.79
CA GLY A 346 24.82 1.45 -0.67
C GLY A 346 26.34 1.54 -0.42
N TRP A 347 27.05 2.38 -1.17
CA TRP A 347 28.48 2.62 -0.95
C TRP A 347 28.78 3.24 0.41
N ILE A 348 27.99 4.22 0.85
CA ILE A 348 28.12 4.81 2.18
C ILE A 348 27.98 3.74 3.27
N LEU A 349 26.99 2.84 3.15
CA LEU A 349 26.81 1.75 4.11
C LEU A 349 27.97 0.75 4.11
N ILE A 350 28.52 0.40 2.93
CA ILE A 350 29.70 -0.48 2.83
C ILE A 350 30.91 0.15 3.50
N VAL A 351 31.17 1.43 3.25
CA VAL A 351 32.28 2.16 3.89
C VAL A 351 32.09 2.21 5.40
N LEU A 352 30.88 2.54 5.88
CA LEU A 352 30.55 2.53 7.31
C LEU A 352 30.75 1.15 7.94
N ALA A 353 30.26 0.09 7.30
CA ALA A 353 30.44 -1.28 7.78
C ALA A 353 31.93 -1.65 7.86
N GLY A 354 32.70 -1.31 6.82
CA GLY A 354 34.15 -1.52 6.79
C GLY A 354 34.89 -0.74 7.88
N LEU A 355 34.52 0.53 8.11
CA LEU A 355 35.08 1.35 9.18
C LEU A 355 34.74 0.79 10.56
N MET A 356 33.48 0.42 10.81
CA MET A 356 33.07 -0.17 12.09
C MET A 356 33.79 -1.50 12.34
N PHE A 357 33.93 -2.34 11.31
CA PHE A 357 34.67 -3.60 11.40
C PHE A 357 36.17 -3.38 11.68
N TRP A 358 36.77 -2.39 11.01
CA TRP A 358 38.15 -2.00 11.26
C TRP A 358 38.34 -1.52 12.71
N GLN A 359 37.41 -0.69 13.21
CA GLN A 359 37.43 -0.19 14.59
C GLN A 359 37.31 -1.30 15.63
N THR A 360 36.67 -2.43 15.29
CA THR A 360 36.62 -3.62 16.15
C THR A 360 37.86 -4.52 16.09
N THR A 361 38.82 -4.23 15.19
CA THR A 361 40.06 -5.02 15.07
C THR A 361 41.05 -4.68 16.21
N PRO A 362 41.72 -5.66 16.83
CA PRO A 362 42.62 -5.43 17.97
C PRO A 362 43.70 -4.38 17.72
N GLY A 363 44.28 -4.33 16.51
CA GLY A 363 45.33 -3.37 16.15
C GLY A 363 44.88 -1.89 16.11
N TYR A 364 43.58 -1.60 16.00
CA TYR A 364 43.04 -0.23 16.08
C TYR A 364 42.82 0.20 17.54
N LEU A 365 42.29 -0.72 18.36
CA LEU A 365 42.02 -0.51 19.79
C LEU A 365 43.30 -0.33 20.62
N GLU A 366 44.40 -0.97 20.22
CA GLU A 366 45.71 -0.81 20.87
C GLU A 366 46.38 0.53 20.56
N LYS A 367 46.11 1.14 19.40
CA LYS A 367 46.73 2.41 18.98
C LYS A 367 46.03 3.65 19.54
N ASN A 368 44.72 3.59 19.80
CA ASN A 368 43.94 4.75 20.23
C ASN A 368 43.89 4.92 21.76
N LYS A 369 45.00 5.42 22.34
CA LYS A 369 45.12 5.78 23.78
C LYS A 369 43.98 6.66 24.31
N LYS A 370 43.35 7.48 23.46
CA LYS A 370 42.19 8.34 23.81
C LYS A 370 40.92 7.53 24.09
N GLU A 371 40.63 6.47 23.33
CA GLU A 371 39.46 5.63 23.57
C GLU A 371 39.62 4.82 24.86
N GLN A 372 40.83 4.31 25.14
CA GLN A 372 41.12 3.67 26.42
C GLN A 372 40.96 4.65 27.60
N ALA A 373 41.42 5.90 27.46
CA ALA A 373 41.25 6.92 28.49
C ALA A 373 39.77 7.28 28.71
N ILE A 374 38.99 7.43 27.63
CA ILE A 374 37.54 7.69 27.68
C ILE A 374 36.82 6.52 28.35
N LEU A 375 37.12 5.27 27.97
CA LEU A 375 36.58 4.07 28.61
C LEU A 375 36.90 3.99 30.11
N LYS A 376 38.13 4.36 30.49
CA LYS A 376 38.55 4.38 31.90
C LYS A 376 37.83 5.46 32.70
N GLU A 377 37.68 6.66 32.13
CA GLU A 377 36.97 7.78 32.77
C GLU A 377 35.46 7.51 32.87
N PHE A 378 34.86 6.92 31.83
CA PHE A 378 33.47 6.47 31.84
C PHE A 378 33.19 5.43 32.92
N LYS A 379 34.02 4.39 32.99
CA LYS A 379 33.90 3.35 34.03
C LYS A 379 34.04 3.96 35.42
N LYS A 380 35.01 4.86 35.61
CA LYS A 380 35.20 5.56 36.88
C LYS A 380 33.96 6.38 37.29
N ARG A 381 33.39 7.19 36.39
CA ARG A 381 32.18 7.98 36.68
C ARG A 381 30.94 7.13 36.91
N ALA A 382 30.80 6.00 36.20
CA ALA A 382 29.71 5.04 36.41
C ALA A 382 29.82 4.35 37.77
N GLU A 383 31.02 3.95 38.19
CA GLU A 383 31.30 3.37 39.51
C GLU A 383 31.10 4.37 40.66
N GLU A 384 31.53 5.62 40.50
CA GLU A 384 31.29 6.69 41.48
C GLU A 384 29.78 6.97 41.63
N SER A 385 29.02 6.93 40.54
CA SER A 385 27.56 7.09 40.56
C SER A 385 26.84 5.88 41.16
N ALA A 386 27.41 4.67 41.05
CA ALA A 386 26.88 3.44 41.64
C ALA A 386 27.16 3.33 43.15
N LYS A 387 28.26 3.92 43.63
CA LYS A 387 28.63 3.97 45.05
C LYS A 387 27.93 5.10 45.83
N GLY A 388 27.36 6.08 45.12
CA GLY A 388 26.61 7.21 45.71
C GLY A 388 25.11 6.98 45.89
N LYS A 389 24.63 5.73 45.81
CA LYS A 389 23.23 5.36 46.05
C LYS A 389 23.09 4.50 47.30
#